data_AF-A0A2W2G965-F1
#
_entry.id   AF-A0A2W2G965-F1
#
_cell.length_a   1.000
_cell.length_b   1.000
_cell.length_c   1.000
_cell.angle_alpha   90.00
_cell.angle_beta   90.00
_cell.angle_gamma   90.00
#
_symmetry.space_group_name_H-M   'P 1'
#
loop_
_entity.id
_entity.type
_entity.pdbx_description
1 polymer ?
#
loop_
_entity_poly.entity_id
_entity_poly.type
_entity_poly.pdbx_seq_one_letter_code
_entity_poly.pdbx_strand_id
1 'polypeptide(L)'
;MLAAAPRHLRVAPAEASVDAVTRSHLGDGRCVGWYAPPVPGWRVAIDAERADGPLPPALARRFGATDFWARWTRAECLSKLADVPVAIWWQRHGLEVPPGTRWLWRTLTLADMVVTVAFAAGPHRR
;
A
#
# COMPACT_ATOMS: atom_id res chain seq x y z
N MET A 1 7.13 13.79 -5.33
CA MET A 1 5.93 13.36 -4.59
C MET A 1 6.23 12.24 -3.58
N LEU A 2 6.70 11.07 -4.01
CA LEU A 2 7.02 9.94 -3.10
C LEU A 2 8.09 10.24 -2.04
N ALA A 3 9.09 11.08 -2.36
CA ALA A 3 10.10 11.52 -1.39
C ALA A 3 9.48 12.21 -0.16
N ALA A 4 8.35 12.90 -0.36
CA ALA A 4 7.63 13.60 0.68
C ALA A 4 6.39 12.83 1.16
N ALA A 5 6.27 11.53 0.88
CA ALA A 5 5.17 10.72 1.37
C ALA A 5 4.98 10.79 2.91
N PRO A 6 6.05 10.78 3.75
CA PRO A 6 5.87 10.77 5.21
C PRO A 6 5.05 11.95 5.77
N ARG A 7 5.18 13.16 5.20
CA ARG A 7 4.43 14.34 5.67
C ARG A 7 2.94 14.31 5.33
N HIS A 8 2.52 13.37 4.49
CA HIS A 8 1.14 13.22 4.03
C HIS A 8 0.44 12.00 4.63
N LEU A 9 1.17 11.18 5.39
CA LEU A 9 0.63 10.04 6.12
C LEU A 9 0.29 10.46 7.54
N ARG A 10 -0.86 10.02 8.04
CA ARG A 10 -1.24 10.18 9.46
C ARG A 10 -1.81 8.88 9.97
N VAL A 11 -1.47 8.56 11.21
CA VAL A 11 -2.02 7.41 11.95
C VAL A 11 -3.08 7.96 12.90
N ALA A 12 -4.30 7.45 12.80
CA ALA A 12 -5.42 7.82 13.66
C ALA A 12 -6.42 6.66 13.72
N PRO A 13 -7.40 6.67 14.64
CA PRO A 13 -8.54 5.77 14.54
C PRO A 13 -9.26 5.88 13.19
N ALA A 14 -9.99 4.82 12.80
CA ALA A 14 -10.66 4.75 11.50
C ALA A 14 -11.70 5.86 11.32
N GLU A 15 -12.44 6.17 12.38
CA GLU A 15 -13.45 7.23 12.46
C GLU A 15 -12.85 8.64 12.34
N ALA A 16 -11.61 8.83 12.80
CA ALA A 16 -10.90 10.09 12.68
C ALA A 16 -10.20 10.25 11.31
N SER A 17 -10.26 9.23 10.46
CA SER A 17 -9.57 9.20 9.16
C SER A 17 -10.52 9.40 7.96
N VAL A 18 -11.76 9.84 8.20
CA VAL A 18 -12.80 9.97 7.16
C VAL A 18 -12.42 10.89 6.00
N ASP A 19 -11.62 11.93 6.28
CA ASP A 19 -11.18 12.91 5.29
C ASP A 19 -9.94 12.49 4.49
N ALA A 20 -9.39 11.30 4.78
CA ALA A 20 -8.26 10.78 4.02
C ALA A 20 -8.67 10.41 2.59
N VAL A 21 -7.85 10.78 1.61
CA VAL A 21 -8.06 10.45 0.19
C VAL A 21 -8.07 8.94 -0.05
N THR A 22 -7.23 8.22 0.69
CA THR A 22 -7.21 6.75 0.76
C THR A 22 -6.68 6.31 2.13
N ARG A 23 -7.02 5.09 2.53
CA ARG A 23 -6.81 4.56 3.88
C ARG A 23 -6.35 3.11 3.85
N SER A 24 -5.58 2.71 4.85
CA SER A 24 -5.33 1.30 5.19
C SER A 24 -5.66 1.09 6.67
N HIS A 25 -6.33 -0.02 6.98
CA HIS A 25 -6.79 -0.36 8.33
C HIS A 25 -5.92 -1.48 8.87
N LEU A 26 -5.48 -1.33 10.12
CA LEU A 26 -4.69 -2.34 10.81
C LEU A 26 -5.58 -3.19 11.72
N GLY A 27 -5.16 -4.42 11.98
CA GLY A 27 -5.89 -5.36 12.83
C GLY A 27 -6.01 -4.95 14.31
N ASP A 28 -5.31 -3.90 14.74
CA ASP A 28 -5.36 -3.33 16.09
C ASP A 28 -6.26 -2.08 16.20
N GLY A 29 -7.03 -1.78 15.15
CA GLY A 29 -7.97 -0.67 15.11
C GLY A 29 -7.38 0.67 14.66
N ARG A 30 -6.05 0.75 14.49
CA ARG A 30 -5.43 1.93 13.87
C ARG A 30 -5.74 2.00 12.38
N CYS A 31 -5.71 3.22 11.84
CA CYS A 31 -5.82 3.50 10.43
C CYS A 31 -4.69 4.43 9.99
N VAL A 32 -4.07 4.13 8.85
CA VAL A 32 -3.17 5.05 8.16
C VAL A 32 -3.95 5.72 7.05
N GLY A 33 -3.98 7.05 7.04
CA GLY A 33 -4.62 7.85 5.99
C GLY A 33 -3.61 8.65 5.16
N TRP A 34 -3.90 8.82 3.87
CA TRP A 34 -3.19 9.70 2.95
C TRP A 34 -3.93 11.04 2.77
N TYR A 35 -3.23 12.15 3.01
CA TYR A 35 -3.82 13.50 3.06
C TYR A 35 -3.15 14.50 2.10
N ALA A 36 -2.37 14.04 1.12
CA ALA A 36 -1.91 14.97 0.08
C ALA A 36 -3.07 15.34 -0.85
N PRO A 37 -3.09 16.57 -1.40
CA PRO A 37 -4.03 16.93 -2.44
C PRO A 37 -3.98 15.94 -3.61
N PRO A 38 -5.12 15.58 -4.22
CA PRO A 38 -5.16 14.76 -5.41
C PRO A 38 -4.31 15.38 -6.53
N VAL A 39 -3.54 14.54 -7.24
CA VAL A 39 -2.78 14.97 -8.41
C VAL A 39 -3.58 14.64 -9.67
N PRO A 40 -3.94 15.64 -10.51
CA PRO A 40 -4.70 15.39 -11.72
C PRO A 40 -4.04 14.33 -12.62
N GLY A 41 -4.85 13.38 -13.11
CA GLY A 41 -4.38 12.29 -13.95
C GLY A 41 -3.61 11.19 -13.20
N TRP A 42 -3.58 11.21 -11.86
CA TRP A 42 -2.96 10.17 -11.05
C TRP A 42 -3.94 9.61 -10.01
N ARG A 43 -3.84 8.31 -9.78
CA ARG A 43 -4.49 7.60 -8.67
C ARG A 43 -3.45 7.27 -7.62
N VAL A 44 -3.85 7.26 -6.36
CA VAL A 44 -3.02 6.89 -5.21
C VAL A 44 -3.63 5.71 -4.47
N ALA A 45 -2.79 4.81 -4.01
CA ALA A 45 -3.15 3.77 -3.04
C ALA A 45 -2.12 3.74 -1.93
N ILE A 46 -2.56 3.42 -0.72
CA ILE A 46 -1.67 3.10 0.39
C ILE A 46 -2.04 1.75 0.96
N ASP A 47 -1.03 1.12 1.56
CA ASP A 47 -1.23 -0.03 2.41
C ASP A 47 -0.22 -0.04 3.56
N ALA A 48 -0.65 -0.49 4.72
CA ALA A 48 0.12 -0.46 5.95
C ALA A 48 -0.08 -1.77 6.71
N GLU A 49 1.03 -2.33 7.18
CA GLU A 49 1.03 -3.50 8.05
C GLU A 49 1.95 -3.27 9.24
N ARG A 50 1.63 -3.89 10.37
CA ARG A 50 2.51 -3.89 11.53
C ARG A 50 3.82 -4.61 11.18
N ALA A 51 4.95 -3.97 11.42
CA ALA A 51 6.27 -4.55 11.14
C ALA A 51 6.53 -5.81 12.00
N ASP A 52 6.00 -5.82 13.22
CA ASP A 52 6.07 -6.93 14.18
C ASP A 52 4.87 -7.89 14.10
N GLY A 53 3.98 -7.69 13.12
CA GLY A 53 2.80 -8.52 12.92
C GLY A 53 3.18 -9.98 12.64
N PRO A 54 2.40 -10.96 13.14
CA PRO A 54 2.66 -12.36 12.88
C PRO A 54 2.54 -12.64 11.38
N LEU A 55 3.58 -13.22 10.78
CA LEU A 55 3.52 -13.62 9.37
C LEU A 55 2.58 -14.83 9.22
N PRO A 56 1.59 -14.78 8.31
CA PRO A 56 0.74 -15.94 8.07
C PRO A 56 1.56 -17.13 7.56
N PRO A 57 1.59 -18.29 8.26
CA PRO A 57 2.56 -19.36 7.95
C PRO A 57 2.48 -19.89 6.52
N ALA A 58 1.28 -19.99 5.96
CA ALA A 58 1.08 -20.42 4.58
C ALA A 58 1.70 -19.44 3.57
N LEU A 59 1.65 -18.13 3.86
CA LEU A 59 2.18 -17.09 2.98
C LEU A 59 3.68 -16.94 3.13
N ALA A 60 4.18 -17.02 4.36
CA ALA A 60 5.60 -17.05 4.64
C ALA A 60 6.29 -18.24 3.95
N ARG A 61 5.66 -19.43 3.96
CA ARG A 61 6.17 -20.61 3.24
C ARG A 61 6.18 -20.40 1.73
N ARG A 62 5.15 -19.76 1.20
CA ARG A 62 4.99 -19.57 -0.25
C ARG A 62 5.91 -18.48 -0.81
N PHE A 63 6.08 -17.37 -0.09
CA PHE A 63 6.75 -16.17 -0.59
C PHE A 63 8.05 -15.84 0.13
N GLY A 64 8.43 -16.61 1.15
CA GLY A 64 9.56 -16.31 2.03
C GLY A 64 9.26 -15.20 3.04
N ALA A 65 10.00 -15.18 4.15
CA ALA A 65 9.80 -14.22 5.24
C ALA A 65 10.60 -12.91 5.08
N THR A 66 11.69 -12.92 4.30
CA THR A 66 12.54 -11.75 4.08
C THR A 66 11.74 -10.60 3.49
N ASP A 67 11.78 -9.44 4.15
CA ASP A 67 11.07 -8.21 3.76
C ASP A 67 9.58 -8.42 3.44
N PHE A 68 8.94 -9.42 4.07
CA PHE A 68 7.60 -9.86 3.71
C PHE A 68 6.60 -8.71 3.71
N TRP A 69 6.53 -7.93 4.79
CA TRP A 69 5.59 -6.81 4.90
C TRP A 69 5.83 -5.69 3.88
N ALA A 70 7.09 -5.46 3.50
CA ALA A 70 7.41 -4.48 2.46
C ALA A 70 6.92 -4.95 1.09
N ARG A 71 7.11 -6.23 0.77
CA ARG A 71 6.63 -6.83 -0.49
C ARG A 71 5.10 -6.96 -0.49
N TRP A 72 4.50 -7.31 0.64
CA TRP A 72 3.06 -7.43 0.85
C TRP A 72 2.33 -6.10 0.62
N THR A 73 2.67 -5.07 1.40
CA THR A 73 2.02 -3.76 1.29
C THR A 73 2.17 -3.14 -0.09
N ARG A 74 3.31 -3.41 -0.75
CA ARG A 74 3.51 -3.05 -2.15
C ARG A 74 2.54 -3.80 -3.07
N ALA A 75 2.49 -5.13 -2.99
CA ALA A 75 1.58 -5.92 -3.81
C ALA A 75 0.12 -5.51 -3.63
N GLU A 76 -0.31 -5.25 -2.40
CA GLU A 76 -1.64 -4.70 -2.06
C GLU A 76 -1.91 -3.35 -2.74
N CYS A 77 -0.98 -2.40 -2.63
CA CYS A 77 -1.13 -1.09 -3.28
C CYS A 77 -1.28 -1.25 -4.80
N LEU A 78 -0.46 -2.10 -5.40
CA LEU A 78 -0.47 -2.34 -6.83
C LEU A 78 -1.75 -3.05 -7.27
N SER A 79 -2.25 -4.03 -6.51
CA SER A 79 -3.52 -4.69 -6.81
C SER A 79 -4.70 -3.72 -6.69
N LYS A 80 -4.71 -2.83 -5.69
CA LYS A 80 -5.70 -1.75 -5.54
C LYS A 80 -5.69 -0.81 -6.75
N LEU A 81 -4.53 -0.41 -7.24
CA LEU A 81 -4.41 0.44 -8.43
C LEU A 81 -4.77 -0.29 -9.73
N ALA A 82 -4.55 -1.60 -9.78
CA ALA A 82 -4.94 -2.49 -10.88
C ALA A 82 -6.45 -2.73 -10.95
N ASP A 83 -7.18 -2.43 -9.87
CA ASP A 83 -8.55 -2.89 -9.65
C ASP A 83 -8.67 -4.42 -9.71
N VAL A 84 -7.73 -5.11 -9.04
CA VAL A 84 -7.67 -6.58 -8.96
C VAL A 84 -7.61 -6.99 -7.49
N PRO A 85 -8.43 -7.97 -7.05
CA PRO A 85 -8.31 -8.54 -5.71
C PRO A 85 -6.87 -9.02 -5.43
N VAL A 86 -6.33 -8.74 -4.25
CA VAL A 86 -4.96 -9.16 -3.86
C VAL A 86 -4.78 -10.68 -4.03
N ALA A 87 -5.85 -11.44 -3.78
CA ALA A 87 -5.89 -12.89 -3.94
C ALA A 87 -5.73 -13.37 -5.40
N ILE A 88 -6.07 -12.54 -6.38
CA ILE A 88 -5.83 -12.81 -7.80
C ILE A 88 -4.44 -12.30 -8.20
N TRP A 89 -4.03 -11.14 -7.67
CA TRP A 89 -2.73 -10.54 -7.92
C TRP A 89 -1.58 -11.51 -7.61
N TRP A 90 -1.52 -12.00 -6.37
CA TRP A 90 -0.43 -12.87 -5.92
C TRP A 90 -0.42 -14.27 -6.55
N GLN A 91 -1.54 -14.71 -7.17
CA GLN A 91 -1.59 -15.95 -7.94
C GLN A 91 -0.86 -15.78 -9.26
N ARG A 92 -0.92 -14.58 -9.85
CA ARG A 92 -0.29 -14.24 -11.13
C ARG A 92 1.14 -13.72 -10.96
N HIS A 93 1.40 -12.96 -9.91
CA HIS A 93 2.63 -12.16 -9.77
C HIS A 93 3.37 -12.40 -8.44
N GLY A 94 2.84 -13.22 -7.54
CA GLY A 94 3.36 -13.33 -6.17
C GLY A 94 3.33 -11.97 -5.45
N LEU A 95 4.38 -11.68 -4.68
CA LEU A 95 4.58 -10.37 -4.05
C LEU A 95 5.53 -9.46 -4.86
N GLU A 96 5.76 -9.82 -6.12
CA GLU A 96 6.63 -9.08 -7.03
C GLU A 96 5.84 -8.06 -7.86
N VAL A 97 6.59 -7.14 -8.46
CA VAL A 97 6.03 -6.13 -9.38
C VAL A 97 6.15 -6.66 -10.81
N PRO A 98 5.06 -6.70 -11.60
CA PRO A 98 5.14 -7.09 -13.00
C PRO A 98 6.12 -6.20 -13.77
N PRO A 99 6.99 -6.77 -14.62
CA PRO A 99 7.93 -5.99 -15.41
C PRO A 99 7.20 -5.01 -16.35
N GLY A 100 7.81 -3.86 -16.62
CA GLY A 100 7.22 -2.82 -17.47
C GLY A 100 6.11 -1.99 -16.82
N THR A 101 5.80 -2.23 -15.54
CA THR A 101 4.87 -1.41 -14.76
C THR A 101 5.37 0.03 -14.68
N ARG A 102 4.52 0.99 -15.08
CA ARG A 102 4.80 2.44 -14.99
C ARG A 102 4.36 3.06 -13.65
N TRP A 103 3.95 2.23 -12.70
CA TRP A 103 3.53 2.68 -11.38
C TRP A 103 4.74 3.10 -10.56
N LEU A 104 4.55 4.12 -9.75
CA LEU A 104 5.58 4.64 -8.85
C LEU A 104 5.20 4.25 -7.43
N TRP A 105 6.12 3.70 -6.66
CA TRP A 105 5.85 3.40 -5.26
C TRP A 105 7.05 3.70 -4.38
N ARG A 106 6.79 3.83 -3.09
CA ARG A 106 7.80 3.86 -2.05
C ARG A 106 7.27 3.13 -0.83
N THR A 107 8.07 2.19 -0.33
CA THR A 107 7.86 1.57 0.97
C THR A 107 8.72 2.29 1.99
N LEU A 108 8.16 2.57 3.17
CA LEU A 108 8.82 3.25 4.27
C LEU A 108 8.33 2.71 5.61
N THR A 109 9.11 2.96 6.65
CA THR A 109 8.69 2.70 8.03
C THR A 109 8.04 3.96 8.60
N LEU A 110 6.87 3.80 9.22
CA LEU A 110 6.18 4.84 9.96
C LEU A 110 5.87 4.30 11.36
N ALA A 111 6.60 4.77 12.38
CA ALA A 111 6.59 4.17 13.71
C ALA A 111 6.87 2.66 13.65
N ASP A 112 5.94 1.83 14.10
CA ASP A 112 5.99 0.35 14.10
C ASP A 112 5.37 -0.28 12.84
N MET A 113 5.02 0.51 11.82
CA MET A 113 4.36 0.03 10.61
C MET A 113 5.30 0.08 9.40
N VAL A 114 5.14 -0.90 8.51
CA VAL A 114 5.63 -0.84 7.13
C VAL A 114 4.50 -0.30 6.26
N VAL A 115 4.74 0.81 5.57
CA VAL A 115 3.74 1.47 4.74
C VAL A 115 4.26 1.60 3.31
N THR A 116 3.46 1.17 2.34
CA THR A 116 3.69 1.49 0.94
C THR A 116 2.72 2.57 0.47
N VAL A 117 3.24 3.55 -0.25
CA VAL A 117 2.45 4.53 -1.02
C VAL A 117 2.75 4.30 -2.48
N ALA A 118 1.71 4.11 -3.29
CA ALA A 118 1.84 3.88 -4.73
C ALA A 118 0.96 4.83 -5.55
N PHE A 119 1.42 5.12 -6.76
CA PHE A 119 0.75 5.97 -7.73
C PHE A 119 0.72 5.30 -9.10
N ALA A 120 -0.42 5.40 -9.76
CA ALA A 120 -0.59 5.01 -11.15
C ALA A 120 -1.17 6.19 -11.93
N ALA A 121 -0.68 6.40 -13.15
CA ALA A 121 -1.36 7.29 -14.08
C ALA A 121 -2.79 6.76 -14.29
N GLY A 122 -3.78 7.62 -14.07
CA GLY A 122 -5.15 7.35 -14.45
C GLY A 122 -5.30 7.42 -15.98
N PRO A 123 -6.35 6.82 -16.55
CA PRO A 123 -6.69 7.08 -17.95
C PRO A 123 -6.85 8.59 -18.14
N HIS A 124 -6.20 9.17 -19.15
CA HIS A 124 -6.47 10.55 -19.53
C HIS A 124 -7.95 10.66 -19.90
N ARG A 125 -8.72 11.40 -19.11
CA ARG A 125 -10.00 11.91 -19.59
C ARG A 125 -9.66 12.98 -20.62
N ARG A 126 -9.84 12.62 -21.90
CA ARG A 126 -9.89 13.58 -23.00
C ARG A 126 -11.10 14.48 -22.83
#